data_AF-A0A8H7N9B8-F1
#
_entry.id   AF-A0A8H7N9B8-F1
#
_cell.length_a   1.000
_cell.length_b   1.000
_cell.length_c   1.000
_cell.angle_alpha   90.00
_cell.angle_beta   90.00
_cell.angle_gamma   90.00
#
_symmetry.space_group_name_H-M   'P 1'
#
loop_
_entity.id
_entity.type
_entity.pdbx_description
1 polymer ?
#
loop_
_entity_poly.entity_id
_entity_poly.type
_entity_poly.pdbx_seq_one_letter_code
_entity_poly.pdbx_strand_id
1 'polypeptide(L)'
;MRTQKAEYMMLPPLQPEYDADGELSATVQFNASMMNDRNSKGVANDELEAEGAIVRVVLFPLVVKKGDDEGVGDDEIVVCPAQVIVAGDNRHNFAGSSELGGASLGARSRLSVVTDKS
;
A
#
# COMPACT_ATOMS: atom_id res chain seq x y z
N MET A 1 -15.94 -34.08 -2.88
CA MET A 1 -15.22 -33.89 -1.61
C MET A 1 -14.42 -32.59 -1.70
N ARG A 2 -14.39 -31.80 -0.63
CA ARG A 2 -13.63 -30.53 -0.57
C ARG A 2 -12.34 -30.83 0.19
N THR A 3 -11.20 -30.87 -0.49
CA THR A 3 -9.88 -30.95 0.14
C THR A 3 -9.47 -29.53 0.54
N GLN A 4 -9.52 -29.23 1.84
CA GLN A 4 -8.84 -28.07 2.40
C GLN A 4 -7.72 -28.61 3.28
N LYS A 5 -6.50 -28.57 2.77
CA LYS A 5 -5.32 -29.15 3.44
C LYS A 5 -4.14 -28.19 3.52
N ALA A 6 -4.13 -27.13 2.71
CA ALA A 6 -3.12 -26.09 2.82
C ALA A 6 -3.47 -25.06 3.91
N GLU A 7 -2.49 -24.74 4.75
CA GLU A 7 -2.63 -23.77 5.83
C GLU A 7 -2.30 -22.38 5.29
N TYR A 8 -3.27 -21.46 5.37
CA TYR A 8 -3.05 -20.05 5.02
C TYR A 8 -2.81 -19.26 6.30
N MET A 9 -1.67 -18.59 6.37
CA MET A 9 -1.27 -17.79 7.52
C MET A 9 -1.21 -16.32 7.11
N MET A 10 -1.84 -15.46 7.91
CA MET A 10 -1.65 -14.02 7.84
C MET A 10 -0.54 -13.67 8.81
N LEU A 11 0.61 -13.25 8.28
CA LEU A 11 1.69 -12.81 9.14
C LEU A 11 1.33 -11.44 9.73
N PRO A 12 1.61 -11.21 11.04
CA PRO A 12 1.51 -9.88 11.62
C PRO A 12 2.26 -8.88 10.74
N PRO A 13 1.67 -7.72 10.45
CA PRO A 13 2.32 -6.72 9.61
C PRO A 13 3.63 -6.29 10.27
N LEU A 14 4.72 -6.25 9.50
CA LEU A 14 5.97 -5.62 9.92
C LEU A 14 5.69 -4.12 10.06
N GLN A 15 5.59 -3.63 11.29
CA GLN A 15 5.36 -2.22 11.57
C GLN A 15 6.70 -1.49 11.64
N PRO A 16 6.89 -0.41 10.87
CA PRO A 16 8.01 0.48 11.09
C PRO A 16 7.85 1.14 12.46
N GLU A 17 8.91 1.11 13.27
CA GLU A 17 8.93 1.81 14.56
C GLU A 17 9.41 3.24 14.35
N TYR A 18 8.73 4.20 14.97
CA TYR A 18 9.14 5.61 14.98
C TYR A 18 9.59 5.99 16.40
N ASP A 19 10.68 6.74 16.50
CA ASP A 19 11.18 7.24 17.78
C ASP A 19 10.33 8.42 18.32
N ALA A 20 10.73 8.95 19.47
CA ALA A 20 10.04 10.07 20.12
C ALA A 20 10.06 11.38 19.30
N ASP A 21 10.98 11.49 18.34
CA ASP A 21 11.10 12.63 17.43
C ASP A 21 10.25 12.46 16.15
N GLY A 22 9.64 11.28 15.98
CA GLY A 22 8.83 10.93 14.83
C GLY A 22 9.66 10.44 13.63
N GLU A 23 10.93 10.13 13.84
CA GLU A 23 11.82 9.57 12.83
C GLU A 23 11.77 8.04 12.84
N LEU A 24 12.01 7.40 11.69
CA LEU A 24 11.98 5.94 11.58
C LEU A 24 13.16 5.31 12.35
N SER A 25 12.86 4.67 13.49
CA SER A 25 13.80 3.92 14.31
C SER A 25 14.06 2.50 13.80
N ALA A 26 13.07 1.86 13.18
CA ALA A 26 13.22 0.55 12.53
C ALA A 26 12.61 0.58 11.13
N THR A 27 13.47 0.53 10.11
CA THR A 27 13.07 0.64 8.71
C THR A 27 12.80 -0.74 8.11
N VAL A 28 11.64 -0.91 7.47
CA VAL A 28 11.34 -2.08 6.65
C VAL A 28 11.57 -1.69 5.19
N GLN A 29 12.53 -2.35 4.53
CA GLN A 29 12.77 -2.15 3.10
C GLN A 29 11.65 -2.78 2.28
N PHE A 30 11.29 -2.12 1.18
CA PHE A 30 10.35 -2.63 0.22
C PHE A 30 10.95 -3.85 -0.50
N ASN A 31 10.15 -4.92 -0.64
CA ASN A 31 10.52 -6.11 -1.37
C ASN A 31 9.44 -6.43 -2.40
N ALA A 32 9.79 -6.44 -3.69
CA ALA A 32 8.83 -6.56 -4.78
C ALA A 32 8.17 -7.95 -4.84
N SER A 33 8.82 -8.97 -4.29
CA SER A 33 8.28 -10.34 -4.22
C SER A 33 7.25 -10.52 -3.10
N MET A 34 7.30 -9.70 -2.05
CA MET A 34 6.44 -9.83 -0.87
C MET A 34 5.47 -8.66 -0.68
N MET A 35 5.71 -7.52 -1.32
CA MET A 35 4.98 -6.28 -1.10
C MET A 35 4.53 -5.64 -2.40
N ASN A 36 3.44 -4.88 -2.32
CA ASN A 36 2.90 -4.09 -3.41
C ASN A 36 2.60 -2.67 -2.92
N ASP A 37 3.17 -1.67 -3.59
CA ASP A 37 2.87 -0.27 -3.28
C ASP A 37 1.48 0.10 -3.79
N ARG A 38 0.65 0.61 -2.88
CA ARG A 38 -0.70 1.07 -3.18
C ARG A 38 -0.71 2.55 -3.58
N ASN A 39 0.39 3.27 -3.35
CA ASN A 39 0.53 4.65 -3.75
C ASN A 39 0.68 4.70 -5.28
N SER A 40 -0.44 4.89 -5.97
CA SER A 40 -0.61 4.75 -7.42
C SER A 40 0.06 5.86 -8.25
N LYS A 41 1.31 6.22 -7.95
CA LYS A 41 2.08 7.25 -8.67
C LYS A 41 2.79 6.72 -9.91
N GLY A 42 2.64 5.43 -10.23
CA GLY A 42 3.12 4.83 -11.48
C GLY A 42 4.56 4.30 -11.43
N VAL A 43 5.19 4.23 -10.25
CA VAL A 43 6.50 3.58 -10.06
C VAL A 43 6.29 2.06 -9.98
N ALA A 44 7.12 1.28 -10.66
CA ALA A 44 7.02 -0.17 -10.61
C ALA A 44 7.60 -0.73 -9.30
N ASN A 45 7.08 -1.85 -8.82
CA ASN A 45 7.57 -2.47 -7.58
C ASN A 45 9.07 -2.83 -7.66
N ASP A 46 9.55 -3.28 -8.82
CA ASP A 46 10.97 -3.61 -9.02
C ASP A 46 11.88 -2.38 -8.89
N GLU A 47 11.39 -1.20 -9.31
CA GLU A 47 12.12 0.07 -9.19
C GLU A 47 12.20 0.52 -7.72
N LEU A 48 11.11 0.36 -6.97
CA LEU A 48 11.07 0.66 -5.54
C LEU A 48 12.02 -0.23 -4.72
N GLU A 49 12.14 -1.51 -5.10
CA GLU A 49 13.11 -2.43 -4.49
C GLU A 49 14.55 -2.03 -4.86
N ALA A 50 14.81 -1.70 -6.13
CA ALA A 50 16.13 -1.26 -6.59
C ALA A 50 16.60 0.05 -5.93
N GLU A 51 15.68 0.96 -5.65
CA GLU A 51 15.94 2.23 -4.95
C GLU A 51 16.08 2.04 -3.42
N GLY A 52 15.74 0.87 -2.89
CA GLY A 52 15.76 0.61 -1.44
C GLY A 52 14.68 1.40 -0.69
N ALA A 53 13.50 1.57 -1.31
CA ALA A 53 12.41 2.34 -0.74
C ALA A 53 11.98 1.82 0.64
N ILE A 54 11.66 2.73 1.56
CA ILE A 54 11.26 2.38 2.92
C ILE A 54 9.74 2.37 3.04
N VAL A 55 9.20 1.28 3.60
CA VAL A 55 7.77 1.15 3.90
C VAL A 55 7.41 2.06 5.06
N ARG A 56 6.38 2.89 4.87
CA ARG A 56 5.84 3.75 5.93
C ARG A 56 4.67 3.13 6.68
N VAL A 57 3.77 2.51 5.93
CA VAL A 57 2.52 1.97 6.47
C VAL A 57 2.18 0.68 5.74
N VAL A 58 1.81 -0.34 6.49
CA VAL A 58 1.20 -1.57 5.96
C VAL A 58 -0.31 -1.44 6.05
N LEU A 59 -0.99 -1.47 4.91
CA LEU A 59 -2.45 -1.39 4.80
C LEU A 59 -3.10 -2.76 4.96
N PHE A 60 -2.50 -3.79 4.36
CA PHE A 60 -2.98 -5.17 4.44
C PHE A 60 -1.79 -6.12 4.62
N PRO A 61 -1.93 -7.16 5.47
CA PRO A 61 -0.85 -8.09 5.77
C PRO A 61 -0.50 -8.99 4.58
N LEU A 62 0.70 -9.57 4.63
CA LEU A 62 1.15 -10.64 3.73
C LEU A 62 0.34 -11.91 4.03
N VAL A 63 -0.12 -12.60 2.98
CA VAL A 63 -0.77 -13.90 3.10
C VAL A 63 0.13 -14.95 2.45
N VAL A 64 0.54 -15.92 3.27
CA VAL A 64 1.38 -17.04 2.86
C VAL A 64 0.56 -18.32 2.95
N LYS A 65 0.71 -19.21 1.97
CA LYS A 65 0.24 -20.59 2.03
C LYS A 65 1.44 -21.46 2.38
N LYS A 66 1.29 -22.24 3.44
CA LYS A 66 2.28 -23.22 3.87
C LYS A 66 1.85 -24.63 3.46
N GLY A 67 2.79 -25.38 2.88
CA GLY A 67 2.59 -26.75 2.42
C GLY A 67 1.86 -26.84 1.08
N ASP A 68 1.92 -28.03 0.48
CA ASP A 68 1.23 -28.35 -0.76
C ASP A 68 -0.29 -28.51 -0.57
N ASP A 69 -1.04 -28.79 -1.64
CA ASP A 69 -2.50 -28.99 -1.55
C ASP A 69 -2.89 -30.20 -0.70
N GLU A 70 -1.93 -31.08 -0.40
CA GLU A 70 -2.09 -32.24 0.48
C GLU A 70 -1.70 -31.93 1.94
N GLY A 71 -1.26 -30.71 2.24
CA GLY A 71 -0.82 -30.26 3.57
C GLY A 71 0.53 -30.86 3.98
N VAL A 72 1.33 -31.30 3.00
CA VAL A 72 2.64 -31.92 3.20
C VAL A 72 3.73 -30.91 2.82
N GLY A 73 4.77 -30.83 3.66
CA GLY A 73 5.91 -29.93 3.46
C GLY A 73 5.79 -28.58 4.17
N ASP A 74 6.93 -27.91 4.32
CA ASP A 74 7.03 -26.59 4.96
C ASP A 74 7.21 -25.46 3.93
N ASP A 75 6.94 -25.74 2.65
CA ASP A 75 7.12 -24.75 1.58
C ASP A 75 6.12 -23.60 1.74
N GLU A 76 6.64 -22.38 1.75
CA GLU A 76 5.87 -21.16 1.92
C GLU A 76 5.76 -20.41 0.59
N ILE A 77 4.55 -20.26 0.08
CA ILE A 77 4.28 -19.46 -1.12
C ILE A 77 3.48 -18.21 -0.78
N VAL A 78 3.88 -17.07 -1.34
CA VAL A 78 3.12 -15.82 -1.23
C VAL A 78 1.87 -15.94 -2.09
N VAL A 79 0.71 -15.87 -1.45
CA VAL A 79 -0.60 -15.93 -2.11
C VAL A 79 -1.09 -14.53 -2.43
N CYS A 80 -0.99 -13.63 -1.44
CA CYS A 80 -1.33 -12.23 -1.60
C CYS A 80 -0.19 -11.39 -1.02
N PRO A 81 0.48 -10.54 -1.83
CA PRO A 81 1.53 -9.66 -1.33
C PRO A 81 0.94 -8.61 -0.39
N ALA A 82 1.74 -8.22 0.62
CA ALA A 82 1.36 -7.17 1.56
C ALA A 82 1.10 -5.86 0.80
N GLN A 83 0.03 -5.16 1.16
CA GLN A 83 -0.27 -3.85 0.57
C GLN A 83 0.34 -2.78 1.45
N VAL A 84 1.25 -1.99 0.89
CA VAL A 84 2.02 -1.00 1.64
C VAL A 84 1.95 0.37 0.98
N ILE A 85 2.30 1.39 1.75
CA ILE A 85 2.62 2.73 1.24
C ILE A 85 4.10 2.96 1.53
N VAL A 86 4.90 3.15 0.49
CA VAL A 86 6.31 3.52 0.64
C VAL A 86 6.47 5.02 0.85
N ALA A 87 7.57 5.41 1.49
CA ALA A 87 8.01 6.80 1.55
C ALA A 87 8.32 7.27 0.12
N GLY A 88 7.35 7.92 -0.52
CA GLY A 88 7.65 8.67 -1.73
C GLY A 88 8.58 9.81 -1.39
N ASP A 89 9.50 10.11 -2.31
CA ASP A 89 10.45 11.22 -2.26
C ASP A 89 9.67 12.55 -2.35
N ASN A 90 8.92 12.86 -1.30
CA ASN A 90 7.94 13.92 -1.28
C ASN A 90 8.43 15.00 -0.33
N ARG A 91 9.39 15.77 -0.83
CA ARG A 91 9.76 17.08 -0.26
C ARG A 91 8.59 18.10 -0.28
N HIS A 92 7.34 17.70 -0.55
CA HIS A 92 6.22 18.63 -0.68
C HIS A 92 4.88 18.32 0.01
N ASN A 93 4.66 17.19 0.70
CA ASN A 93 3.30 16.93 1.26
C ASN A 93 3.18 16.73 2.78
N PHE A 94 4.12 17.22 3.56
CA PHE A 94 3.84 17.57 4.96
C PHE A 94 3.74 19.09 5.12
N ALA A 95 2.96 19.74 4.24
CA ALA A 95 2.38 21.02 4.62
C ALA A 95 1.33 20.71 5.69
N GLY A 96 1.63 21.13 6.91
CA GLY A 96 0.94 20.77 8.14
C GLY A 96 -0.59 20.79 8.01
N SER A 97 -1.20 19.71 8.48
CA SER A 97 -2.54 19.78 9.03
C SER A 97 -2.49 20.67 10.26
N SER A 98 -2.68 21.98 10.08
CA SER A 98 -3.24 22.91 11.05
C SER A 98 -3.30 24.32 10.45
N GLU A 99 -4.53 24.83 10.41
CA GLU A 99 -4.91 26.25 10.51
C GLU A 99 -5.25 27.02 9.22
N LEU A 100 -6.45 27.61 9.29
CA LEU A 100 -7.09 28.65 8.46
C LEU A 100 -7.76 28.23 7.14
N GLY A 101 -9.10 28.28 7.21
CA GLY A 101 -9.98 28.29 6.06
C GLY A 101 -9.70 29.42 5.09
N GLY A 102 -9.93 29.13 3.81
CA GLY A 102 -9.89 30.09 2.73
C GLY A 102 -10.52 29.47 1.50
N ALA A 103 -11.83 29.70 1.32
CA ALA A 103 -12.51 29.40 0.08
C ALA A 103 -11.90 30.22 -1.07
N SER A 104 -11.74 29.62 -2.26
CA SER A 104 -11.99 30.36 -3.51
C SER A 104 -12.10 29.47 -4.75
N LEU A 105 -13.33 29.36 -5.24
CA LEU A 105 -13.77 29.65 -6.61
C LEU A 105 -12.85 29.24 -7.76
N GLY A 106 -13.27 28.24 -8.56
CA GLY A 106 -12.52 27.99 -9.81
C GLY A 106 -12.97 26.89 -10.77
N ALA A 107 -14.24 26.48 -10.84
CA ALA A 107 -14.67 25.63 -11.96
C ALA A 107 -16.11 25.95 -12.41
N ARG A 108 -16.23 26.73 -13.48
CA ARG A 108 -17.50 27.03 -14.16
C ARG A 108 -17.92 25.80 -14.99
N SER A 109 -18.83 25.00 -14.46
CA SER A 109 -19.51 23.95 -15.23
C SER A 109 -20.56 24.58 -16.15
N ARG A 110 -20.28 24.63 -17.46
CA ARG A 110 -21.27 24.97 -18.50
C ARG A 110 -22.22 23.78 -18.68
N LEU A 111 -23.37 23.81 -18.02
CA LEU A 111 -24.51 22.94 -18.34
C LEU A 111 -25.34 23.61 -19.44
N SER A 112 -25.35 23.03 -20.64
CA SER A 112 -26.26 23.45 -21.71
C SER A 112 -27.56 22.66 -21.62
N VAL A 113 -28.65 23.33 -21.28
CA VAL A 113 -30.04 22.84 -21.39
C VAL A 113 -30.42 22.78 -22.86
N VAL A 114 -30.77 21.58 -23.36
CA VAL A 114 -31.52 21.40 -24.60
C VAL A 114 -32.99 21.42 -24.23
N THR A 115 -33.72 22.41 -24.74
CA THR A 115 -35.19 22.43 -24.71
C THR A 115 -35.71 21.74 -25.96
N ASP A 116 -36.43 20.65 -25.78
CA ASP A 116 -37.26 20.01 -26.81
C ASP A 116 -38.56 20.81 -26.98
N LYS A 117 -38.86 21.19 -28.22
CA LYS A 117 -40.18 21.64 -28.69
C LYS A 117 -40.29 21.32 -30.19
N SER A 118 -41.05 20.28 -30.52
CA SER A 118 -42.36 20.36 -31.20
C SER A 118 -42.69 19.07 -31.94
#